data_AF-X1MX80-F1
#
_entry.id   AF-X1MX80-F1
#
_cell.length_a   1.000
_cell.length_b   1.000
_cell.length_c   1.000
_cell.angle_alpha   90.00
_cell.angle_beta   90.00
_cell.angle_gamma   90.00
#
_symmetry.space_group_name_H-M   'P 1'
#
loop_
_entity.id
_entity.type
_entity.pdbx_description
1 polymer ?
#
loop_
_entity_poly.entity_id
_entity_poly.type
_entity_poly.pdbx_seq_one_letter_code
_entity_poly.pdbx_strand_id
1 'polypeptide(L)'
;AILIFWQAASVISIYPHFLAYFNETVGGPDKGYIYTVDSNLDWGQDLKRLKNWVDEKGIDKIYIDYFGGSDAKYLLGKKYAPWWGERNPDELPEGSYLAVSATFLQGGRGIASSGFDQSTGQYLWLYNYTPVAKIGYSIFIYQID
;
A
#
# COMPACT_ATOMS: atom_id res chain seq x y z
N ALA A 1 3.92 -20.92 30.20
CA ALA A 1 3.19 -21.64 29.12
C ALA A 1 2.28 -20.69 28.32
N ILE A 2 1.28 -20.05 28.95
CA ILE A 2 0.30 -19.18 28.25
C ILE A 2 0.96 -18.11 27.37
N LEU A 3 1.92 -17.35 27.89
CA LEU A 3 2.62 -16.31 27.12
C LEU A 3 3.42 -16.87 25.93
N ILE A 4 3.93 -18.09 26.03
CA ILE A 4 4.65 -18.75 24.93
C ILE A 4 3.67 -19.14 23.83
N PHE A 5 2.52 -19.71 24.20
CA PHE A 5 1.45 -20.02 23.23
C PHE A 5 0.92 -18.75 22.56
N TRP A 6 0.73 -17.67 23.32
CA TRP A 6 0.32 -16.38 22.78
C TRP A 6 1.34 -15.84 21.78
N GLN A 7 2.62 -15.84 22.14
CA GLN A 7 3.70 -15.40 21.24
C GLN A 7 3.76 -16.26 19.97
N ALA A 8 3.65 -17.58 20.10
CA ALA A 8 3.64 -18.48 18.95
C ALA A 8 2.44 -18.21 18.03
N ALA A 9 1.25 -18.04 18.60
CA ALA A 9 0.05 -17.68 17.84
C ALA A 9 0.22 -16.35 17.10
N SER A 10 0.77 -15.33 17.77
CA SER A 10 1.00 -13.99 17.20
C SER A 10 2.00 -14.02 16.03
N VAL A 11 3.09 -14.78 16.17
CA VAL A 11 4.11 -14.92 15.11
C VAL A 11 3.55 -15.70 13.92
N ILE A 12 2.82 -16.78 14.16
CA ILE A 12 2.21 -17.59 13.10
C ILE A 12 1.13 -16.79 12.37
N SER A 13 0.31 -16.02 13.08
CA SER A 13 -0.80 -15.27 12.46
C SER A 13 -0.33 -14.16 11.53
N ILE A 14 0.89 -13.63 11.72
CA ILE A 14 1.42 -12.55 10.88
C ILE A 14 2.42 -13.01 9.83
N TYR A 15 2.87 -14.28 9.86
CA TYR A 15 3.76 -14.80 8.82
C TYR A 15 3.11 -14.68 7.43
N PRO A 16 3.82 -14.20 6.37
CA PRO A 16 5.23 -13.78 6.32
C PRO A 16 5.43 -12.24 6.40
N HIS A 17 4.50 -11.50 7.00
CA HIS A 17 4.41 -10.03 7.01
C HIS A 17 4.84 -9.40 8.35
N PHE A 18 5.93 -9.88 8.94
CA PHE A 18 6.32 -9.52 10.30
C PHE A 18 6.48 -8.02 10.57
N LEU A 19 6.92 -7.23 9.57
CA LEU A 19 7.02 -5.77 9.72
C LEU A 19 5.67 -5.13 10.02
N ALA A 20 4.61 -5.64 9.41
CA ALA A 20 3.25 -5.14 9.60
C ALA A 20 2.60 -5.63 10.90
N TYR A 21 3.32 -6.30 11.81
CA TYR A 21 2.71 -6.72 13.07
C TYR A 21 2.31 -5.52 13.93
N PHE A 22 1.02 -5.43 14.21
CA PHE A 22 0.46 -4.60 15.27
C PHE A 22 -0.48 -5.47 16.10
N ASN A 23 -0.52 -5.23 17.40
CA ASN A 23 -1.39 -5.97 18.30
C ASN A 23 -2.87 -5.63 18.08
N GLU A 24 -3.74 -6.35 18.78
CA GLU A 24 -5.19 -6.27 18.64
C GLU A 24 -5.74 -4.92 19.12
N THR A 25 -5.07 -4.23 20.05
CA THR A 25 -5.53 -2.92 20.54
C THR A 25 -5.33 -1.81 19.50
N VAL A 26 -4.33 -1.94 18.64
CA VAL A 26 -4.16 -1.11 17.43
C VAL A 26 -5.17 -1.52 16.33
N GLY A 27 -5.79 -2.70 16.45
CA GLY A 27 -6.67 -3.27 15.45
C GLY A 27 -5.96 -4.17 14.44
N GLY A 28 -4.79 -4.71 14.81
CA GLY A 28 -4.05 -5.65 14.00
C GLY A 28 -3.27 -5.01 12.85
N PRO A 29 -2.61 -5.85 12.02
CA PRO A 29 -1.82 -5.39 10.88
C PRO A 29 -2.63 -4.56 9.88
N ASP A 30 -3.94 -4.79 9.81
CA ASP A 30 -4.83 -4.10 8.89
C ASP A 30 -5.03 -2.61 9.20
N LYS A 31 -4.87 -2.22 10.47
CA LYS A 31 -5.05 -0.83 10.93
C LYS A 31 -3.74 -0.13 11.31
N GLY A 32 -2.61 -0.84 11.31
CA GLY A 32 -1.30 -0.26 11.64
C GLY A 32 -0.97 1.01 10.88
N TYR A 33 -1.28 1.04 9.57
CA TYR A 33 -1.05 2.18 8.68
C TYR A 33 -1.78 3.48 9.08
N ILE A 34 -2.76 3.42 9.98
CA ILE A 34 -3.45 4.61 10.50
C ILE A 34 -2.56 5.33 11.51
N TYR A 35 -1.67 4.60 12.18
CA TYR A 35 -0.82 5.12 13.25
C TYR A 35 0.59 5.42 12.76
N THR A 36 1.15 4.55 11.93
CA THR A 36 2.48 4.76 11.33
C THR A 36 2.61 4.03 10.00
N VAL A 37 3.47 4.57 9.14
CA VAL A 37 3.77 4.07 7.79
C VAL A 37 5.29 4.07 7.59
N ASP A 38 5.79 4.13 6.35
CA ASP A 38 7.23 4.15 6.04
C ASP A 38 7.90 2.82 6.44
N SER A 39 9.08 2.89 7.05
CA SER A 39 9.95 1.80 7.47
C SER A 39 9.32 0.90 8.53
N ASN A 40 8.21 1.31 9.13
CA ASN A 40 7.38 0.45 9.97
C ASN A 40 6.61 -0.61 9.16
N LEU A 41 6.35 -0.39 7.87
CA LEU A 41 5.58 -1.30 7.02
C LEU A 41 6.38 -1.82 5.82
N ASP A 42 7.19 -0.97 5.18
CA ASP A 42 7.73 -1.28 3.86
C ASP A 42 9.18 -0.82 3.68
N TRP A 43 10.05 -1.78 3.37
CA TRP A 43 11.40 -1.55 2.86
C TRP A 43 11.54 -2.02 1.40
N GLY A 44 10.47 -2.59 0.86
CA GLY A 44 10.33 -3.06 -0.50
C GLY A 44 10.10 -4.55 -0.64
N GLN A 45 9.92 -5.28 0.46
CA GLN A 45 9.61 -6.71 0.44
C GLN A 45 8.27 -7.03 -0.23
N ASP A 46 7.32 -6.10 -0.19
CA ASP A 46 5.96 -6.34 -0.66
C ASP A 46 5.80 -6.09 -2.16
N LEU A 47 6.75 -5.42 -2.81
CA LEU A 47 6.75 -5.28 -4.27
C LEU A 47 6.85 -6.64 -4.98
N LYS A 48 7.59 -7.60 -4.42
CA LYS A 48 7.62 -8.98 -4.93
C LYS A 48 6.26 -9.66 -4.79
N ARG A 49 5.53 -9.42 -3.70
CA ARG A 49 4.18 -9.96 -3.49
C ARG A 49 3.17 -9.28 -4.40
N LEU A 50 3.34 -7.99 -4.68
CA LEU A 50 2.54 -7.26 -5.66
C LEU A 50 2.71 -7.88 -7.04
N LYS A 51 3.96 -8.16 -7.46
CA LYS A 51 4.23 -8.88 -8.72
C LYS A 51 3.49 -10.22 -8.77
N ASN A 52 3.56 -11.03 -7.71
CA ASN A 52 2.86 -12.31 -7.67
C ASN A 52 1.34 -12.12 -7.84
N TRP A 53 0.75 -11.17 -7.11
CA TRP A 53 -0.66 -10.85 -7.21
C TRP A 53 -1.06 -10.39 -8.62
N VAL A 54 -0.25 -9.53 -9.26
CA VAL A 54 -0.45 -9.07 -10.65
C VAL A 54 -0.42 -10.23 -11.64
N ASP A 55 0.50 -11.18 -11.45
CA ASP A 55 0.61 -12.36 -12.32
C ASP A 55 -0.55 -13.34 -12.11
N GLU A 56 -0.91 -13.63 -10.86
CA GLU A 56 -2.02 -14.51 -10.48
C GLU A 56 -3.37 -13.98 -10.98
N LYS A 57 -3.55 -12.66 -10.98
CA LYS A 57 -4.77 -12.00 -11.49
C LYS A 57 -4.78 -11.82 -13.01
N GLY A 58 -3.68 -12.14 -13.71
CA GLY A 58 -3.58 -11.94 -15.15
C GLY A 58 -3.67 -10.47 -15.56
N ILE A 59 -3.17 -9.56 -14.73
CA ILE A 59 -3.21 -8.12 -15.00
C ILE A 59 -2.09 -7.76 -15.98
N ASP A 60 -2.46 -7.13 -17.09
CA ASP A 60 -1.54 -6.73 -18.16
C ASP A 60 -0.88 -5.38 -17.92
N LYS A 61 -1.52 -4.50 -17.15
CA LYS A 61 -1.01 -3.17 -16.82
C LYS A 61 -1.52 -2.70 -15.46
N ILE A 62 -0.62 -2.15 -14.64
CA ILE A 62 -0.93 -1.57 -13.34
C ILE A 62 -0.16 -0.28 -13.13
N TYR A 63 -0.84 0.75 -12.66
CA TYR A 63 -0.26 2.02 -12.27
C TYR A 63 0.23 1.91 -10.83
N ILE A 64 1.45 2.38 -10.56
CA ILE A 64 2.08 2.20 -9.25
C ILE A 64 2.71 3.50 -8.77
N ASP A 65 2.31 3.94 -7.57
CA ASP A 65 3.06 4.89 -6.76
C ASP A 65 3.60 4.18 -5.52
N TYR A 66 4.92 3.97 -5.49
CA TYR A 66 5.56 2.98 -4.62
C TYR A 66 6.72 3.57 -3.82
N PHE A 67 6.66 3.33 -2.51
CA PHE A 67 7.57 3.90 -1.51
C PHE A 67 8.88 3.12 -1.31
N GLY A 68 8.82 1.78 -1.33
CA GLY A 68 9.93 0.94 -0.87
C GLY A 68 11.20 1.03 -1.72
N GLY A 69 12.32 0.51 -1.20
CA GLY A 69 13.66 0.64 -1.83
C GLY A 69 13.94 -0.30 -3.01
N SER A 70 12.92 -0.88 -3.63
CA SER A 70 13.07 -1.83 -4.75
C SER A 70 12.64 -1.19 -6.09
N ASP A 71 12.86 -1.86 -7.22
CA ASP A 71 12.53 -1.32 -8.56
C ASP A 71 11.28 -2.00 -9.14
N ALA A 72 10.17 -1.26 -9.17
CA ALA A 72 8.89 -1.70 -9.71
C ALA A 72 8.96 -2.02 -11.21
N LYS A 73 9.69 -1.21 -11.98
CA LYS A 73 9.85 -1.42 -13.42
C LYS A 73 10.66 -2.69 -13.70
N TYR A 74 11.70 -2.95 -12.91
CA TYR A 74 12.48 -4.18 -13.01
C TYR A 74 11.63 -5.43 -12.71
N LEU A 75 10.82 -5.41 -11.66
CA LEU A 75 10.05 -6.59 -11.24
C LEU A 75 8.81 -6.88 -12.10
N LEU A 76 8.10 -5.84 -12.56
CA LEU A 76 6.85 -5.97 -13.32
C LEU A 76 7.04 -5.82 -14.84
N GLY A 77 8.18 -5.31 -15.29
CA GLY A 77 8.51 -5.17 -16.71
C GLY A 77 7.47 -4.34 -17.46
N LYS A 78 6.89 -4.93 -18.51
CA LYS A 78 5.90 -4.26 -19.37
C LYS A 78 4.56 -3.97 -18.68
N LYS A 79 4.28 -4.65 -17.56
CA LYS A 79 3.04 -4.46 -16.79
C LYS A 79 3.07 -3.19 -15.94
N TYR A 80 4.26 -2.64 -15.69
CA TYR A 80 4.43 -1.44 -14.88
C TYR A 80 4.05 -0.17 -15.64
N ALA A 81 3.23 0.67 -15.01
CA ALA A 81 3.04 2.06 -15.38
C ALA A 81 3.34 2.97 -14.16
N PRO A 82 4.12 4.05 -14.33
CA PRO A 82 4.42 4.96 -13.22
C PRO A 82 3.19 5.80 -12.83
N TRP A 83 3.05 6.06 -11.54
CA TRP A 83 2.09 7.01 -10.95
C TRP A 83 2.79 7.86 -9.87
N TRP A 84 2.20 9.00 -9.51
CA TRP A 84 2.59 9.84 -8.39
C TRP A 84 1.39 10.73 -8.00
N GLY A 85 1.39 11.25 -6.78
CA GLY A 85 0.21 11.88 -6.18
C GLY A 85 -0.31 13.12 -6.91
N GLU A 86 0.56 13.89 -7.57
CA GLU A 86 0.18 15.13 -8.26
C GLU A 86 -0.46 14.90 -9.64
N ARG A 87 -0.54 13.67 -10.13
CA ARG A 87 -1.19 13.39 -11.43
C ARG A 87 -2.70 13.58 -11.35
N ASN A 88 -3.29 14.04 -12.45
CA ASN A 88 -4.74 14.12 -12.55
C ASN A 88 -5.33 12.69 -12.59
N PRO A 89 -6.23 12.30 -11.67
CA PRO A 89 -6.91 11.00 -11.70
C PRO A 89 -7.61 10.68 -13.03
N ASP A 90 -8.07 11.69 -13.78
CA ASP A 90 -8.70 11.52 -15.11
C ASP A 90 -7.73 10.93 -16.16
N GLU A 91 -6.42 10.89 -15.89
CA GLU A 91 -5.43 10.24 -16.74
C GLU A 91 -5.44 8.70 -16.62
N LEU A 92 -6.13 8.15 -15.62
CA LEU A 92 -6.30 6.71 -15.44
C LEU A 92 -7.46 6.23 -16.31
N PRO A 93 -7.22 5.32 -17.29
CA PRO A 93 -8.30 4.70 -18.03
C PRO A 93 -9.24 3.93 -17.09
N GLU A 94 -10.54 3.99 -17.35
CA GLU A 94 -11.55 3.15 -16.70
C GLU A 94 -11.14 1.67 -16.74
N GLY A 95 -11.33 0.98 -15.61
CA GLY A 95 -10.90 -0.40 -15.38
C GLY A 95 -9.43 -0.58 -15.00
N SER A 96 -8.64 0.50 -14.91
CA SER A 96 -7.23 0.40 -14.53
C SER A 96 -7.04 0.02 -13.07
N TYR A 97 -5.96 -0.71 -12.77
CA TYR A 97 -5.50 -0.94 -11.41
C TYR A 97 -4.49 0.12 -11.01
N LEU A 98 -4.67 0.68 -9.81
CA LEU A 98 -3.74 1.60 -9.16
C LEU A 98 -3.25 0.99 -7.84
N ALA A 99 -1.95 0.74 -7.72
CA ALA A 99 -1.30 0.36 -6.48
C ALA A 99 -0.62 1.59 -5.84
N VAL A 100 -0.95 1.88 -4.59
CA VAL A 100 -0.36 2.99 -3.82
C VAL A 100 0.21 2.46 -2.52
N SER A 101 1.50 2.71 -2.27
CA SER A 101 2.10 2.41 -0.97
C SER A 101 1.42 3.21 0.14
N ALA A 102 1.19 2.57 1.29
CA ALA A 102 0.52 3.14 2.45
C ALA A 102 1.15 4.46 2.91
N THR A 103 2.48 4.57 2.80
CA THR A 103 3.23 5.80 3.10
C THR A 103 2.78 6.98 2.27
N PHE A 104 2.74 6.83 0.95
CA PHE A 104 2.29 7.89 0.05
C PHE A 104 0.79 8.11 0.14
N LEU A 105 0.01 7.05 0.34
CA LEU A 105 -1.42 7.14 0.54
C LEU A 105 -1.78 7.98 1.78
N GLN A 106 -1.13 7.73 2.93
CA GLN A 106 -1.37 8.50 4.14
C GLN A 106 -0.84 9.93 4.03
N GLY A 107 0.37 10.12 3.50
CA GLY A 107 0.95 11.44 3.28
C GLY A 107 0.07 12.31 2.38
N GLY A 108 -0.36 11.78 1.24
CA GLY A 108 -1.22 12.49 0.28
C GLY A 108 -2.67 12.70 0.74
N ARG A 109 -3.08 12.08 1.86
CA ARG A 109 -4.37 12.33 2.54
C ARG A 109 -4.22 13.26 3.75
N GLY A 110 -3.01 13.70 4.06
CA GLY A 110 -2.72 14.62 5.15
C GLY A 110 -3.42 15.97 4.96
N ILE A 111 -3.89 16.54 6.07
CA ILE A 111 -4.46 17.89 6.10
C ILE A 111 -3.32 18.88 6.35
N ALA A 112 -3.20 19.89 5.49
CA ALA A 112 -2.23 20.97 5.65
C ALA A 112 -2.37 21.65 7.01
N SER A 113 -1.24 21.88 7.68
CA SER A 113 -1.19 22.76 8.83
C SER A 113 -1.19 24.23 8.39
N SER A 114 -1.50 25.14 9.33
CA SER A 114 -1.45 26.58 9.05
C SER A 114 -0.07 26.99 8.55
N GLY A 115 -0.03 27.65 7.39
CA GLY A 115 1.21 28.10 6.76
C GLY A 115 1.90 27.08 5.84
N PHE A 116 1.31 25.90 5.63
CA PHE A 116 1.78 24.97 4.61
C PHE A 116 1.41 25.46 3.20
N ASP A 117 2.39 25.57 2.31
CA ASP A 117 2.28 26.22 1.00
C ASP A 117 2.53 25.28 -0.20
N GLN A 118 2.66 23.98 0.06
CA GLN A 118 2.83 22.96 -0.99
C GLN A 118 1.50 22.29 -1.35
N SER A 119 1.51 21.52 -2.45
CA SER A 119 0.36 20.74 -2.90
C SER A 119 -0.10 19.73 -1.84
N THR A 120 -1.42 19.58 -1.66
CA THR A 120 -2.02 18.63 -0.73
C THR A 120 -3.23 17.94 -1.34
N GLY A 121 -3.68 16.86 -0.71
CA GLY A 121 -4.91 16.18 -1.06
C GLY A 121 -4.81 15.21 -2.25
N GLN A 122 -3.60 14.86 -2.66
CA GLN A 122 -3.26 13.99 -3.80
C GLN A 122 -4.10 12.70 -3.86
N TYR A 123 -4.45 12.12 -2.71
CA TYR A 123 -5.14 10.83 -2.62
C TYR A 123 -6.49 10.88 -1.88
N LEU A 124 -7.08 12.07 -1.71
CA LEU A 124 -8.41 12.21 -1.11
C LEU A 124 -9.49 11.60 -2.00
N TRP A 125 -9.35 11.67 -3.32
CA TRP A 125 -10.32 11.11 -4.27
C TRP A 125 -10.46 9.58 -4.14
N LEU A 126 -9.41 8.89 -3.68
CA LEU A 126 -9.46 7.45 -3.39
C LEU A 126 -10.37 7.09 -2.21
N TYR A 127 -10.92 8.05 -1.46
CA TYR A 127 -11.98 7.77 -0.48
C TYR A 127 -13.29 7.30 -1.13
N ASN A 128 -13.48 7.58 -2.41
CA ASN A 128 -14.63 7.08 -3.16
C ASN A 128 -14.47 5.60 -3.58
N TYR A 129 -13.30 5.01 -3.34
CA TYR A 129 -12.97 3.66 -3.77
C TYR A 129 -12.68 2.76 -2.56
N THR A 130 -13.13 1.51 -2.64
CA THR A 130 -12.71 0.46 -1.71
C THR A 130 -11.51 -0.28 -2.31
N PRO A 131 -10.39 -0.43 -1.58
CA PRO A 131 -9.27 -1.22 -2.08
C PRO A 131 -9.70 -2.66 -2.39
N VAL A 132 -9.41 -3.13 -3.60
CA VAL A 132 -9.69 -4.51 -4.04
C VAL A 132 -8.70 -5.52 -3.45
N ALA A 133 -7.53 -5.04 -3.01
CA ALA A 133 -6.53 -5.83 -2.32
C ALA A 133 -5.60 -4.94 -1.48
N LYS A 134 -4.98 -5.54 -0.47
CA LYS A 134 -3.91 -4.94 0.34
C LYS A 134 -2.74 -5.91 0.38
N ILE A 135 -1.65 -5.58 -0.31
CA ILE A 135 -0.47 -6.44 -0.40
C ILE A 135 0.43 -6.16 0.79
N GLY A 136 0.64 -7.20 1.60
CA GLY A 136 1.53 -7.16 2.77
C GLY A 136 1.25 -6.05 3.77
N TYR A 137 0.00 -5.56 3.79
CA TYR A 137 -0.46 -4.44 4.60
C TYR A 137 0.16 -3.07 4.23
N SER A 138 1.03 -3.01 3.23
CA SER A 138 1.83 -1.84 2.86
C SER A 138 1.49 -1.25 1.50
N ILE A 139 0.81 -1.99 0.60
CA ILE A 139 0.42 -1.49 -0.73
C ILE A 139 -1.08 -1.71 -0.93
N PHE A 140 -1.82 -0.64 -1.15
CA PHE A 140 -3.26 -0.66 -1.39
C PHE A 140 -3.53 -0.68 -2.88
N ILE A 141 -4.38 -1.59 -3.34
CA ILE A 141 -4.75 -1.70 -4.75
C ILE A 141 -6.19 -1.25 -4.92
N TYR A 142 -6.41 -0.33 -5.85
CA TYR A 142 -7.71 0.17 -6.25
C TYR A 142 -7.97 -0.22 -7.70
N GLN A 143 -9.22 -0.53 -8.01
CA GLN A 143 -9.70 -0.61 -9.39
C GLN A 143 -10.48 0.66 -9.67
N ILE A 144 -10.08 1.40 -10.70
CA ILE A 144 -10.63 2.71 -11.03
C ILE A 144 -11.72 2.53 -12.09
N ASP A 145 -12.86 3.19 -11.90
CA ASP A 145 -14.04 3.14 -12.77
C ASP A 145 -14.40 4.54 -13.34
#